data_AF-A0A6F8TCH9-F1
#
_entry.id   AF-A0A6F8TCH9-F1
#
_cell.length_a   1.000
_cell.length_b   1.000
_cell.length_c   1.000
_cell.angle_alpha   90.00
_cell.angle_beta   90.00
_cell.angle_gamma   90.00
#
_symmetry.space_group_name_H-M   'P 1'
#
loop_
_entity.id
_entity.type
_entity.pdbx_description
1 polymer ?
#
loop_
_entity_poly.entity_id
_entity_poly.type
_entity_poly.pdbx_seq_one_letter_code
_entity_poly.pdbx_strand_id
1 'polypeptide(L)' 'MIIFSAKESIIKAFYLKYKQIIDFKNIKFKALDGAFLYFYLRQESLIEITLEVKVYFFHTNNEIITISCIEN' A
#
# COMPACT_ATOMS: atom_id res chain seq x y z
N MET A 1 1.60 -13.27 4.24
CA MET A 1 0.33 -12.66 4.73
C MET A 1 0.43 -11.15 4.93
N ILE A 2 1.45 -10.61 5.61
CA ILE A 2 1.55 -9.15 5.88
C ILE A 2 1.57 -8.31 4.59
N ILE A 3 2.39 -8.67 3.58
CA ILE A 3 2.45 -7.96 2.29
C ILE A 3 1.09 -7.97 1.58
N PHE A 4 0.35 -9.07 1.66
CA PHE A 4 -0.98 -9.19 1.07
C PHE A 4 -1.97 -8.23 1.74
N SER A 5 -2.06 -8.27 3.07
CA SER A 5 -2.91 -7.37 3.86
C SER A 5 -2.53 -5.90 3.62
N ALA A 6 -1.24 -5.58 3.56
CA ALA A 6 -0.75 -4.24 3.29
C ALA A 6 -1.20 -3.73 1.92
N LYS A 7 -1.15 -4.57 0.89
CA LYS A 7 -1.68 -4.23 -0.43
C LYS A 7 -3.19 -3.98 -0.43
N GLU A 8 -3.98 -4.77 0.31
CA GLU A 8 -5.42 -4.51 0.48
C GLU A 8 -5.68 -3.17 1.16
N SER A 9 -4.89 -2.83 2.18
CA SER A 9 -4.98 -1.53 2.89
C SER A 9 -4.62 -0.37 1.95
N ILE A 10 -3.60 -0.53 1.11
CA ILE A 10 -3.24 0.46 0.07
C ILE A 10 -4.37 0.65 -0.93
N ILE A 11 -5.00 -0.42 -1.43
CA ILE A 11 -6.11 -0.32 -2.38
C ILE A 11 -7.26 0.50 -1.78
N LYS A 12 -7.61 0.25 -0.51
CA LYS A 12 -8.64 1.00 0.21
C LYS A 12 -8.29 2.48 0.33
N ALA A 13 -7.07 2.79 0.75
CA ALA A 13 -6.59 4.17 0.89
C ALA A 13 -6.52 4.90 -0.47
N PHE A 14 -6.02 4.24 -1.50
CA PHE A 14 -5.92 4.77 -2.86
C PHE A 14 -7.29 5.08 -3.45
N TYR A 15 -8.24 4.16 -3.32
CA TYR A 15 -9.62 4.38 -3.77
C TYR A 15 -10.27 5.54 -3.03
N LEU A 16 -10.08 5.64 -1.71
CA LEU A 16 -10.65 6.73 -0.91
C LEU A 16 -10.18 8.10 -1.42
N LYS A 17 -8.88 8.22 -1.74
CA LYS A 17 -8.23 9.46 -2.20
C LYS A 17 -8.52 9.81 -3.66
N TYR A 18 -8.27 8.88 -4.57
CA TYR A 18 -8.29 9.15 -6.02
C TYR A 18 -9.60 8.75 -6.71
N LYS A 19 -10.50 8.03 -6.01
CA LYS A 19 -11.71 7.42 -6.59
C LYS A 19 -11.41 6.51 -7.79
N GLN A 20 -10.23 5.88 -7.78
CA GLN A 20 -9.74 4.99 -8.83
C GLN A 20 -9.35 3.63 -8.25
N ILE A 21 -9.46 2.59 -9.07
CA ILE A 21 -9.02 1.24 -8.72
C ILE A 21 -7.59 1.07 -9.22
N ILE A 22 -6.71 0.60 -8.34
CA ILE A 22 -5.35 0.17 -8.69
C ILE A 22 -5.27 -1.35 -8.65
N ASP A 23 -4.68 -1.93 -9.70
CA ASP A 23 -4.47 -3.37 -9.73
C ASP A 23 -3.45 -3.82 -8.68
N PHE A 24 -3.70 -4.98 -8.10
CA PHE A 24 -2.79 -5.60 -7.12
C PHE A 24 -1.37 -5.83 -7.66
N LYS A 25 -1.24 -6.04 -8.99
CA LYS A 25 0.04 -6.21 -9.70
C LYS A 25 0.88 -4.92 -9.71
N ASN A 26 0.22 -3.77 -9.62
CA ASN A 26 0.78 -2.43 -9.73
C ASN A 26 1.30 -1.89 -8.39
N ILE A 27 1.06 -2.62 -7.30
CA ILE A 27 1.58 -2.33 -5.97
C ILE A 27 2.82 -3.19 -5.73
N LYS A 28 4.02 -2.59 -5.73
CA LYS A 28 5.30 -3.31 -5.61
C LYS A 28 5.91 -3.06 -4.24
N PHE A 29 6.23 -4.13 -3.52
CA PHE A 29 6.96 -4.03 -2.25
C PHE A 29 8.38 -3.49 -2.52
N LYS A 30 8.81 -2.53 -1.70
CA LYS A 30 10.12 -1.90 -1.75
C LYS A 30 11.00 -2.37 -0.61
N ALA A 31 10.57 -2.12 0.63
CA ALA A 31 11.39 -2.35 1.82
C ALA A 31 10.53 -2.55 3.08
N LEU A 32 11.15 -3.15 4.09
CA LEU A 32 10.67 -3.26 5.45
C LEU A 32 11.63 -2.49 6.35
N ASP A 33 11.10 -1.60 7.19
CA ASP A 33 11.86 -0.87 8.21
C ASP A 33 11.04 -0.81 9.51
N GLY A 34 11.48 -1.57 10.51
CA GLY A 34 10.76 -1.75 11.77
C GLY A 34 9.31 -2.21 11.56
N ALA A 35 8.35 -1.39 11.98
CA ALA A 35 6.92 -1.63 11.86
C ALA A 35 6.30 -1.03 10.57
N PHE A 36 7.13 -0.70 9.58
CA PHE A 36 6.68 -0.07 8.34
C PHE A 36 7.09 -0.84 7.09
N LEU A 37 6.14 -0.99 6.16
CA LEU A 37 6.34 -1.54 4.83
C LEU A 37 6.22 -0.42 3.81
N TYR A 38 7.17 -0.35 2.90
CA TYR A 38 7.23 0.64 1.83
C TYR A 38 6.84 -0.01 0.51
N PHE A 39 6.02 0.68 -0.28
CA PHE A 39 5.54 0.22 -1.58
C PHE A 39 5.66 1.30 -2.63
N TYR A 40 5.91 0.90 -3.87
CA TYR A 40 5.72 1.74 -5.04
C TYR A 40 4.41 1.39 -5.73
N LEU A 41 3.65 2.41 -6.10
CA LEU A 41 2.49 2.28 -6.96
C LEU A 41 2.89 2.70 -8.38
N ARG A 42 2.63 1.83 -9.35
CA ARG A 42 2.77 2.14 -10.78
C ARG A 42 1.40 2.25 -11.40
N GLN A 43 1.03 3.43 -11.87
CA GLN A 43 -0.19 3.56 -12.65
C GLN A 43 0.17 3.50 -14.14
N GLU A 44 -0.49 2.61 -14.89
CA GLU A 44 -0.42 2.58 -16.36
C GLU A 44 -1.20 3.80 -16.90
N SER A 45 -0.60 4.99 -16.79
CA SER A 45 -1.08 6.23 -17.39
C SER A 45 0.03 6.80 -18.29
N LEU A 46 -0.31 7.75 -19.16
CA LEU A 46 0.66 8.45 -20.04
C LEU A 46 1.81 9.12 -19.26
N ILE A 47 1.64 9.33 -17.95
CA ILE A 47 2.65 9.81 -17.03
C ILE A 47 2.86 8.70 -15.98
N GLU A 48 4.06 8.13 -15.93
CA GLU A 48 4.43 7.10 -14.95
C GLU A 48 4.57 7.76 -13.57
N ILE A 49 3.46 7.90 -12.85
CA ILE A 49 3.48 8.39 -11.47
C ILE A 49 3.98 7.24 -10.60
N THR A 50 5.21 7.36 -10.11
CA THR A 50 5.73 6.48 -9.07
C THR A 50 5.43 7.11 -7.72
N LEU A 51 4.34 6.67 -7.09
CA LEU A 51 3.99 7.09 -5.73
C LEU A 51 4.54 6.09 -4.72
N GLU A 52 5.28 6.58 -3.73
CA GLU A 52 5.68 5.77 -2.59
C GLU A 52 4.60 5.80 -1.50
N VAL A 53 4.23 4.63 -0.98
CA VAL A 53 3.26 4.49 0.11
C VAL A 53 3.90 3.77 1.27
N LYS A 54 3.76 4.36 2.46
CA LYS A 54 4.17 3.81 3.73
C LYS A 54 2.99 3.14 4.42
N VAL A 55 3.17 1.90 4.85
CA VAL A 55 2.14 1.11 5.54
C VAL A 55 2.65 0.70 6.90
N TYR A 56 1.98 1.15 7.95
CA TYR A 56 2.23 0.65 9.30
C TYR A 56 1.60 -0.74 9.46
N PHE A 57 2.29 -1.64 10.13
CA PHE A 57 1.72 -2.94 10.48
C PHE A 57 2.07 -3.34 11.91
N PHE A 58 1.19 -4.12 12.52
CA PHE A 58 1.44 -4.78 13.78
C PHE A 58 0.65 -6.08 13.87
N HIS A 59 1.13 -6.98 14.73
CA HIS A 59 0.49 -8.24 15.03
C HIS A 59 -0.30 -8.13 16.32
N THR A 60 -1.50 -8.70 16.33
CA THR A 60 -2.16 -9.12 17.58
C THR A 60 -1.91 -10.63 17.77
N ASN A 61 -2.53 -11.25 18.77
CA ASN A 61 -2.32 -12.68 19.04
C ASN A 61 -2.65 -13.57 17.82
N ASN A 62 -3.65 -13.20 17.01
CA ASN A 62 -4.12 -14.02 15.87
C ASN A 62 -4.27 -13.25 14.54
N GLU A 63 -4.05 -11.94 14.51
CA GLU A 63 -4.35 -11.11 13.35
C GLU A 63 -3.18 -10.21 12.96
N ILE A 64 -3.22 -9.75 11.72
CA ILE A 64 -2.29 -8.76 11.18
C ILE A 64 -3.12 -7.53 10.85
N ILE A 65 -2.78 -6.41 11.48
CA ILE A 65 -3.41 -5.13 11.18
C ILE A 65 -2.44 -4.33 10.32
N THR A 66 -2.93 -3.82 9.19
CA THR A 66 -2.16 -2.98 8.26
C THR A 66 -2.90 -1.67 8.02
N ILE A 67 -2.19 -0.56 8.18
CA ILE A 67 -2.74 0.79 8.08
C ILE A 67 -1.95 1.55 7.02
N SER A 68 -2.60 1.87 5.91
CA SER A 68 -2.04 2.69 4.84
C SER A 68 -2.64 4.09 4.90
N CYS A 69 -1.77 5.11 4.82
CA CYS A 69 -2.17 6.49 4.58
C CYS A 69 -1.45 7.00 3.32
N ILE A 70 -2.17 7.70 2.45
CA ILE A 70 -1.60 8.33 1.26
C ILE A 70 -1.70 9.84 1.45
N GLU A 71 -0.62 10.44 1.93
CA GLU A 71 -0.49 11.89 2.17
C GLU A 71 -0.49 12.69 0.86
N ASN A 72 -0.85 13.97 0.94
CA ASN A 72 -0.92 14.90 -0.20
C ASN A 72 0.47 15.36 -0.65
#